data_AF-A0A916USA9-F1
#
_entry.id   AF-A0A916USA9-F1
#
_cell.length_a   1.000
_cell.length_b   1.000
_cell.length_c   1.000
_cell.angle_alpha   90.00
_cell.angle_beta   90.00
_cell.angle_gamma   90.00
#
_symmetry.space_group_name_H-M   'P 1'
#
loop_
_entity.id
_entity.type
_entity.pdbx_description
1 polymer ?
#
loop_
_entity_poly.entity_id
_entity_poly.type
_entity_poly.pdbx_seq_one_letter_code
_entity_poly.pdbx_strand_id
1 'polypeptide(L)'
;METRANYALIGIFTLAVIAAGFLFVYWFSGLQGAGRRVTYNVVFTGSVSGLGLGSPVYFNGIRIGEVTKIDIDPTDFRRVITTIQVDSSNRLRVDTKARLDVQLLSGVGSISLIGGAADAAERLPCPSPSCTITAERSDFQDLLDSTRVLARNANDTLEKINALIDQNQQSITDSVQNLGRFTKALGDNSPGVDKFLASVGGAADQVQALAGNLDSIVKDVDRKKVTRIVDNADRFMGALGASSTDVEKSVKNVTSITAKLDRASDQIEGVLKAAQGFLSSPDGKGAFQQVAEAARSIKILADNLDKRTAEITVGINRFTGTGLREFTGLATDGQRTLGEINRVLRNVDRNPQQFIFGGKPPIPEYNGRR
;
A
#
# COMPACT_ATOMS: atom_id res chain seq x y z
N MET A 1 -21.90 95.31 -45.11
CA MET A 1 -20.79 94.58 -45.78
C MET A 1 -21.23 93.12 -45.88
N GLU A 2 -21.67 92.69 -47.06
CA GLU A 2 -22.12 91.31 -47.28
C GLU A 2 -20.91 90.37 -47.32
N THR A 3 -20.74 89.54 -46.30
CA THR A 3 -19.77 88.45 -46.31
C THR A 3 -20.34 87.28 -47.11
N ARG A 4 -20.12 87.29 -48.43
CA ARG A 4 -20.42 86.12 -49.28
C ARG A 4 -19.57 84.93 -48.81
N ALA A 5 -20.21 83.93 -48.22
CA ALA A 5 -19.55 82.69 -47.84
C ALA A 5 -19.02 82.00 -49.11
N ASN A 6 -17.69 81.84 -49.21
CA ASN A 6 -17.07 81.10 -50.31
C ASN A 6 -17.26 79.60 -50.08
N TYR A 7 -18.38 79.05 -50.51
CA TYR A 7 -18.69 77.61 -50.44
C TYR A 7 -17.59 76.73 -51.06
N ALA A 8 -16.88 77.24 -52.08
CA ALA A 8 -15.72 76.56 -52.68
C ALA A 8 -14.56 76.38 -51.68
N LEU A 9 -14.32 77.38 -50.83
CA LEU A 9 -13.24 77.35 -49.82
C LEU A 9 -13.59 76.36 -48.70
N ILE A 10 -14.86 76.33 -48.28
CA ILE A 10 -15.38 75.35 -47.32
C ILE A 10 -15.26 73.93 -47.89
N GLY A 11 -15.61 73.72 -49.17
CA GLY A 11 -15.49 72.43 -49.85
C GLY A 11 -14.05 71.92 -49.89
N ILE A 12 -13.10 72.77 -50.29
CA ILE A 12 -11.66 72.43 -50.33
C ILE A 12 -11.13 72.10 -48.93
N PHE A 13 -11.49 72.89 -47.91
CA PHE A 13 -11.09 72.62 -46.53
C PHE A 13 -11.62 71.27 -46.05
N THR A 14 -12.88 70.95 -46.34
CA THR A 14 -13.49 69.68 -45.94
C THR A 14 -12.79 68.49 -46.61
N LEU A 15 -12.48 68.58 -47.90
CA LEU A 15 -11.71 67.57 -48.62
C LEU A 15 -10.28 67.42 -48.08
N ALA A 16 -9.63 68.53 -47.72
CA ALA A 16 -8.30 68.51 -47.12
C ALA A 16 -8.29 67.80 -45.75
N VAL A 17 -9.29 68.04 -44.91
CA VAL A 17 -9.45 67.35 -43.61
C VAL A 17 -9.69 65.85 -43.80
N ILE A 18 -10.53 65.46 -44.77
CA ILE A 18 -10.76 64.05 -45.10
C ILE A 18 -9.46 63.39 -45.58
N ALA A 19 -8.73 64.03 -46.50
CA ALA A 19 -7.45 63.53 -47.00
C ALA A 19 -6.39 63.42 -45.88
N ALA A 20 -6.33 64.41 -44.99
CA ALA A 20 -5.47 64.38 -43.81
C ALA A 20 -5.85 63.23 -42.87
N GLY A 21 -7.16 62.96 -42.70
CA GLY A 21 -7.66 61.81 -41.94
C GLY A 21 -7.20 60.47 -42.53
N PHE A 22 -7.31 60.28 -43.84
CA PHE A 22 -6.82 59.08 -44.51
C PHE A 22 -5.30 58.92 -44.40
N LEU A 23 -4.55 60.01 -44.59
CA LEU A 23 -3.09 60.01 -44.42
C LEU A 23 -2.69 59.69 -42.98
N PHE A 24 -3.41 60.24 -41.99
CA PHE A 24 -3.17 59.96 -40.58
C PHE A 24 -3.44 58.49 -40.25
N VAL A 25 -4.55 57.90 -40.72
CA VAL A 25 -4.85 56.48 -40.53
C VAL A 25 -3.81 55.59 -41.20
N TYR A 26 -3.40 55.92 -42.43
CA TYR A 26 -2.36 55.18 -43.15
C TYR A 26 -1.02 55.23 -42.41
N TRP A 27 -0.59 56.43 -41.99
CA TRP A 27 0.63 56.60 -41.23
C TRP A 27 0.60 55.93 -39.85
N PHE A 28 -0.53 56.05 -39.13
CA PHE A 28 -0.73 55.46 -37.81
C PHE A 28 -0.76 53.92 -37.86
N SER A 29 -1.30 53.34 -38.93
CA SER A 29 -1.26 51.88 -39.13
C SER A 29 0.15 51.36 -39.43
N GLY A 30 1.00 52.15 -40.09
CA GLY A 30 2.41 51.82 -40.32
C GLY A 30 3.31 51.92 -39.07
N LEU A 31 2.93 52.69 -38.05
CA LEU A 31 3.72 52.92 -36.84
C LEU A 31 3.71 51.76 -35.83
N GLN A 32 2.77 50.83 -35.92
CA GLN A 32 2.60 49.77 -34.91
C GLN A 32 3.47 48.50 -35.12
N GLY A 33 4.40 48.46 -36.09
CA GLY A 33 5.05 47.16 -36.38
C GLY A 33 6.34 47.13 -37.18
N ALA A 34 7.15 48.20 -37.23
CA ALA A 34 8.40 48.20 -38.00
C ALA A 34 9.61 47.61 -37.23
N GLY A 35 9.39 46.77 -36.21
CA GLY A 35 10.44 45.90 -35.69
C GLY A 35 10.72 44.80 -36.72
N ARG A 36 11.98 44.48 -37.00
CA ARG A 36 12.33 43.33 -37.84
C ARG A 36 11.76 42.08 -37.15
N ARG A 37 10.66 41.51 -37.67
CA ARG A 37 10.04 40.29 -37.13
C ARG A 37 10.62 39.08 -37.83
N VAL A 38 10.80 38.00 -37.07
CA VAL A 38 11.24 36.69 -37.59
C VAL A 38 10.07 35.73 -37.54
N THR A 39 9.86 35.02 -38.63
CA THR A 39 8.76 34.08 -38.79
C THR A 39 9.22 32.66 -38.45
N TYR A 40 8.44 31.96 -37.61
CA TYR A 40 8.67 30.56 -37.27
C TYR A 40 7.42 29.74 -37.57
N ASN A 41 7.61 28.47 -37.95
CA ASN A 41 6.51 27.53 -38.11
C ASN A 41 6.46 26.59 -36.90
N VAL A 42 5.29 26.49 -36.29
CA VAL A 42 5.00 25.60 -35.16
C VAL A 42 4.07 24.50 -35.66
N VAL A 43 4.46 23.25 -35.46
CA VAL A 43 3.68 22.08 -35.91
C VAL A 43 3.03 21.41 -34.72
N PHE A 44 1.70 21.37 -34.71
CA PHE A 44 0.88 20.69 -33.71
C PHE A 44 0.37 19.36 -34.26
N THR A 45 0.42 18.29 -33.46
CA THR A 45 -0.08 16.95 -33.82
C THR A 45 -1.48 16.66 -33.25
N GLY A 46 -2.16 17.68 -32.71
CA GLY A 46 -3.45 17.57 -32.04
C GLY A 46 -4.30 18.82 -32.29
N SER A 47 -5.44 18.91 -31.59
CA SER A 47 -6.34 20.05 -31.75
C SER A 47 -5.69 21.36 -31.30
N VAL A 48 -5.80 22.39 -32.14
CA VAL A 48 -5.42 23.78 -31.82
C VAL A 48 -6.63 24.62 -31.38
N SER A 49 -7.65 23.98 -30.81
CA SER A 49 -8.87 24.67 -30.35
C SER A 49 -8.54 25.88 -29.46
N GLY A 50 -9.21 27.01 -29.76
CA GLY A 50 -9.00 28.28 -29.07
C GLY A 50 -7.90 29.14 -29.69
N LEU A 51 -7.03 28.59 -30.53
CA LEU A 51 -6.00 29.36 -31.23
C LEU A 51 -6.59 30.07 -32.45
N GLY A 52 -6.31 31.37 -32.58
CA GLY A 52 -6.77 32.21 -33.68
C GLY A 52 -5.68 33.10 -34.24
N LEU A 53 -6.00 33.80 -35.34
CA LEU A 53 -5.14 34.86 -35.86
C LEU A 53 -5.02 35.98 -34.82
N GLY A 54 -3.79 36.43 -34.55
CA GLY A 54 -3.49 37.40 -33.51
C GLY A 54 -3.36 36.81 -32.11
N SER A 55 -3.54 35.49 -31.92
CA SER A 55 -3.28 34.83 -30.64
C SER A 55 -1.87 35.17 -30.14
N PRO A 56 -1.70 35.57 -28.87
CA PRO A 56 -0.40 35.97 -28.35
C PRO A 56 0.54 34.77 -28.27
N VAL A 57 1.81 35.04 -28.56
CA VAL A 57 2.92 34.10 -28.37
C VAL A 57 3.73 34.57 -27.17
N TYR A 58 3.84 33.71 -26.18
CA TYR A 58 4.61 33.93 -24.96
C TYR A 58 5.91 33.14 -25.01
N PHE A 59 6.98 33.68 -24.42
CA PHE A 59 8.19 32.93 -24.08
C PHE A 59 8.42 33.03 -22.59
N ASN A 60 8.39 31.89 -21.90
CA ASN A 60 8.45 31.84 -20.44
C ASN A 60 7.48 32.85 -19.76
N GLY A 61 6.28 33.02 -20.32
CA GLY A 61 5.24 33.93 -19.82
C GLY A 61 5.30 35.39 -20.32
N ILE A 62 6.33 35.79 -21.07
CA ILE A 62 6.46 37.16 -21.61
C ILE A 62 5.97 37.18 -23.06
N ARG A 63 5.09 38.12 -23.42
CA ARG A 63 4.61 38.26 -24.80
C ARG A 63 5.75 38.70 -25.72
N ILE A 64 6.06 37.90 -26.73
CA ILE A 64 7.15 38.14 -27.68
C ILE A 64 6.70 38.15 -29.14
N GLY A 65 5.42 37.88 -29.40
CA GLY A 65 4.91 37.73 -30.75
C GLY A 65 3.42 37.42 -30.84
N GLU A 66 3.01 37.04 -32.04
CA GLU A 66 1.63 36.71 -32.37
C GLU A 66 1.53 35.66 -33.49
N VAL A 67 0.40 34.97 -33.53
CA VAL A 67 0.05 34.04 -34.61
C VAL A 67 -0.43 34.81 -35.83
N THR A 68 0.19 34.57 -36.99
CA THR A 68 -0.16 35.27 -38.24
C THR A 68 -0.82 34.38 -39.28
N LYS A 69 -0.64 33.06 -39.19
CA LYS A 69 -1.30 32.11 -40.10
C LYS A 69 -1.55 30.78 -39.39
N ILE A 70 -2.68 30.15 -39.66
CA ILE A 70 -3.01 28.79 -39.23
C ILE A 70 -3.42 28.03 -40.49
N ASP A 71 -2.76 26.91 -40.76
CA ASP A 71 -3.00 26.07 -41.93
C ASP A 71 -2.90 24.59 -41.57
N ILE A 72 -3.51 23.71 -42.36
CA ILE A 72 -3.39 22.27 -42.17
C ILE A 72 -2.18 21.78 -42.98
N ASP A 73 -1.39 20.87 -42.43
CA ASP A 73 -0.25 20.32 -43.17
C ASP A 73 -0.76 19.55 -44.40
N PRO A 74 -0.35 19.94 -45.63
CA PRO A 74 -0.81 19.28 -46.86
C PRO A 74 -0.32 17.83 -47.00
N THR A 75 0.69 17.44 -46.24
CA THR A 75 1.24 16.07 -46.25
C THR A 75 0.59 15.14 -45.24
N ASP A 76 0.03 15.69 -44.15
CA ASP A 76 -0.66 14.94 -43.11
C ASP A 76 -1.73 15.83 -42.46
N PHE A 77 -2.99 15.61 -42.84
CA PHE A 77 -4.14 16.38 -42.37
C PHE A 77 -4.39 16.29 -40.85
N ARG A 78 -3.69 15.40 -40.14
CA ARG A 78 -3.74 15.32 -38.67
C ARG A 78 -2.87 16.37 -37.99
N ARG A 79 -2.02 17.07 -38.75
CA ARG A 79 -1.09 18.09 -38.25
C ARG A 79 -1.55 19.49 -38.68
N VAL A 80 -1.39 20.44 -37.77
CA VAL A 80 -1.67 21.85 -38.01
C VAL A 80 -0.37 22.64 -37.96
N ILE A 81 -0.12 23.42 -39.00
CA ILE A 81 1.04 24.31 -39.10
C ILE A 81 0.59 25.71 -38.75
N THR A 82 1.15 26.26 -37.69
CA THR A 82 0.90 27.65 -37.28
C THR A 82 2.14 28.49 -37.52
N THR A 83 1.98 29.57 -38.26
CA THR A 83 3.05 30.55 -38.48
C THR A 83 2.96 31.64 -37.42
N ILE A 84 4.04 31.81 -36.67
CA ILE A 84 4.19 32.86 -35.66
C ILE A 84 5.18 33.91 -36.12
N GLN A 85 4.92 35.17 -35.77
CA GLN A 85 5.88 36.25 -35.89
C GLN A 85 6.38 36.63 -34.50
N VAL A 86 7.69 36.65 -34.34
CA VAL A 86 8.38 36.98 -33.10
C VAL A 86 9.31 38.17 -33.34
N ASP A 87 9.43 39.06 -32.38
CA ASP A 87 10.36 40.20 -32.46
C ASP A 87 11.82 39.73 -32.57
N SER A 88 12.60 40.28 -33.50
CA SER A 88 14.01 39.83 -33.74
C SER A 88 14.97 40.04 -32.58
N SER A 89 14.60 40.82 -31.58
CA SER A 89 15.32 40.92 -30.30
C SER A 89 15.31 39.59 -29.54
N ASN A 90 14.29 38.75 -29.75
CA ASN A 90 14.08 37.50 -29.07
C ASN A 90 14.56 36.33 -29.94
N ARG A 91 15.84 35.99 -29.82
CA ARG A 91 16.43 34.84 -30.53
C ARG A 91 16.04 33.54 -29.82
N LEU A 92 15.24 32.72 -30.49
CA LEU A 92 14.87 31.40 -30.01
C LEU A 92 16.05 30.41 -30.17
N ARG A 93 16.30 29.61 -29.13
CA ARG A 93 17.36 28.59 -29.08
C ARG A 93 16.87 27.23 -29.57
N VAL A 94 17.79 26.30 -29.84
CA VAL A 94 17.50 24.94 -30.34
C VAL A 94 16.59 24.11 -29.44
N ASP A 95 16.62 24.36 -28.13
CA ASP A 95 15.83 23.68 -27.11
C ASP A 95 14.43 24.27 -26.95
N THR A 96 14.09 25.32 -27.71
CA THR A 96 12.78 25.97 -27.63
C THR A 96 11.69 24.99 -28.05
N LYS A 97 10.79 24.69 -27.12
CA LYS A 97 9.61 23.86 -27.30
C LYS A 97 8.38 24.74 -27.30
N ALA A 98 7.43 24.44 -28.18
CA ALA A 98 6.15 25.12 -28.22
C ALA A 98 5.08 24.29 -27.49
N ARG A 99 4.16 24.96 -26.82
CA ARG A 99 2.97 24.37 -26.19
C ARG A 99 1.77 25.24 -26.49
N LEU A 100 0.60 24.62 -26.61
CA LEU A 100 -0.68 25.32 -26.65
C LEU A 100 -1.23 25.44 -25.23
N ASP A 101 -1.37 26.68 -24.76
CA ASP A 101 -2.00 27.00 -23.48
C ASP A 101 -3.38 27.59 -23.75
N VAL A 102 -4.42 27.00 -23.16
CA VAL A 102 -5.81 27.45 -23.30
C VAL A 102 -6.28 28.03 -21.98
N GLN A 103 -6.75 29.27 -22.01
CA GLN A 103 -7.28 29.92 -20.82
C GLN A 103 -8.74 29.47 -20.59
N LEU A 104 -8.96 28.69 -19.53
CA LEU A 104 -10.23 28.00 -19.27
C LEU A 104 -11.46 28.92 -19.19
N LEU A 105 -11.29 30.15 -18.69
CA LEU A 105 -12.40 31.09 -18.51
C LEU A 105 -12.83 31.77 -19.82
N SER A 106 -11.90 32.02 -20.72
CA SER A 106 -12.15 32.72 -22.00
C SER A 106 -12.23 31.77 -23.19
N GLY A 107 -11.72 30.54 -23.06
CA GLY A 107 -11.57 29.58 -24.15
C GLY A 107 -10.54 29.98 -25.20
N VAL A 108 -9.82 31.08 -24.98
CA VAL A 108 -8.83 31.60 -25.94
C VAL A 108 -7.50 30.87 -25.72
N GLY A 109 -6.93 30.41 -26.83
CA GLY A 109 -5.64 29.74 -26.91
C GLY A 109 -4.50 30.72 -27.18
N SER A 110 -3.34 30.40 -26.61
CA SER A 110 -2.07 31.09 -26.80
C SER A 110 -0.95 30.08 -27.00
N ILE A 111 0.12 30.50 -27.69
CA ILE A 111 1.31 29.66 -27.84
C ILE A 111 2.30 30.05 -26.75
N SER A 112 2.72 29.07 -25.97
CA SER A 112 3.78 29.22 -24.96
C SER A 112 5.05 28.56 -25.47
N LEU A 113 6.13 29.32 -25.54
CA LEU A 113 7.46 28.85 -25.89
C LEU A 113 8.26 28.71 -24.60
N ILE A 114 8.86 27.53 -24.39
CA ILE A 114 9.64 27.20 -23.21
C ILE A 114 11.02 26.75 -23.68
N GLY A 115 12.07 27.21 -23.01
CA GLY A 115 13.45 26.88 -23.34
C GLY A 115 14.40 28.01 -22.95
N GLY A 116 15.62 27.98 -23.48
CA GLY A 116 16.62 29.00 -23.21
C GLY A 116 17.81 28.51 -22.38
N ALA A 117 18.07 27.20 -22.31
CA ALA A 117 19.17 26.66 -21.53
C ALA A 117 20.52 27.27 -21.97
N ALA A 118 21.41 27.54 -21.00
CA ALA A 118 22.66 28.27 -21.22
C ALA A 118 23.68 27.50 -22.09
N ASP A 119 23.57 26.17 -22.10
CA ASP A 119 24.37 25.23 -22.88
C ASP A 119 23.76 24.89 -24.25
N ALA A 120 22.52 25.30 -24.50
CA ALA A 120 21.85 25.07 -25.78
C ALA A 120 22.42 26.00 -26.86
N ALA A 121 22.66 25.43 -28.05
CA ALA A 121 23.16 26.17 -29.20
C ALA A 121 22.31 27.43 -29.46
N GLU A 122 23.01 28.55 -29.67
CA GLU A 122 22.47 29.91 -29.58
C GLU A 122 21.38 30.23 -30.63
N ARG A 123 21.22 29.38 -31.65
CA ARG A 123 20.26 29.58 -32.72
C ARG A 123 19.68 28.26 -33.21
N LEU A 124 18.34 28.21 -33.33
CA LEU A 124 17.65 27.16 -34.08
C LEU A 124 18.29 26.99 -35.47
N PRO A 125 18.82 25.80 -35.85
CA PRO A 125 19.28 25.55 -37.20
C PRO A 125 18.04 25.54 -38.10
N CYS A 126 17.95 26.56 -38.94
CA CYS A 126 16.84 26.75 -39.86
C CYS A 126 17.27 26.29 -41.26
N PRO A 127 16.95 25.06 -41.69
CA PRO A 127 16.96 24.77 -43.11
C PRO A 127 15.89 25.65 -43.77
N SER A 128 16.30 26.56 -44.64
CA SER A 128 15.41 27.40 -45.44
C SER A 128 14.32 26.56 -46.12
N PRO A 129 13.05 27.01 -46.17
CA PRO A 129 12.57 28.39 -45.96
C PRO A 129 11.96 28.72 -44.58
N SER A 130 11.94 27.80 -43.61
CA SER A 130 11.36 28.08 -42.29
C SER A 130 11.91 27.17 -41.18
N CYS A 131 12.20 27.75 -40.00
CA CYS A 131 12.54 26.95 -38.82
C CYS A 131 11.25 26.33 -38.26
N THR A 132 11.23 25.01 -38.14
CA THR A 132 10.08 24.26 -37.61
C THR A 132 10.29 23.93 -36.14
N ILE A 133 9.37 24.34 -35.28
CA ILE A 133 9.31 23.95 -33.87
C ILE A 133 8.18 22.93 -33.73
N THR A 134 8.49 21.75 -33.22
CA THR A 134 7.46 20.75 -32.90
C THR A 134 6.80 21.13 -31.58
N ALA A 135 5.48 21.23 -31.57
CA ALA A 135 4.75 21.49 -30.35
C ALA A 135 4.62 20.22 -29.51
N GLU A 136 4.81 20.36 -28.20
CA GLU A 136 4.50 19.32 -27.23
C GLU A 136 2.99 19.25 -26.97
N ARG A 137 2.54 18.08 -26.50
CA ARG A 137 1.16 17.91 -26.05
C ARG A 137 0.89 18.83 -24.85
N SER A 138 -0.36 19.29 -24.76
CA SER A 138 -0.81 20.17 -23.68
C SER A 138 -0.99 19.35 -22.38
N ASP A 139 -0.53 19.88 -21.25
CA ASP A 139 -0.63 19.22 -19.93
C ASP A 139 -2.08 18.83 -19.58
N PHE A 140 -3.07 19.56 -20.10
CA PHE A 140 -4.48 19.26 -19.91
C PHE A 140 -4.93 17.99 -20.65
N GLN A 141 -4.43 17.75 -21.86
CA GLN A 141 -4.72 16.51 -22.60
C GLN A 141 -4.07 15.31 -21.89
N ASP A 142 -2.85 15.50 -21.40
CA ASP A 142 -2.14 14.47 -20.62
C ASP A 142 -2.89 14.16 -19.31
N LEU A 143 -3.47 15.16 -18.64
CA LEU A 143 -4.33 14.94 -17.47
C LEU A 143 -5.59 14.15 -17.81
N LEU A 144 -6.32 14.53 -18.86
CA LEU A 144 -7.53 13.82 -19.29
C LEU A 144 -7.24 12.37 -19.64
N ASP A 145 -6.17 12.10 -20.39
CA ASP A 145 -5.80 10.73 -20.73
C ASP A 145 -5.34 9.94 -19.49
N SER A 146 -4.62 10.59 -18.57
CA SER A 146 -4.25 9.99 -17.27
C SER A 146 -5.48 9.60 -16.45
N THR A 147 -6.54 10.42 -16.44
CA THR A 147 -7.79 10.07 -15.74
C THR A 147 -8.51 8.87 -16.36
N ARG A 148 -8.49 8.72 -17.69
CA ARG A 148 -9.06 7.56 -18.38
C ARG A 148 -8.29 6.27 -18.09
N VAL A 149 -6.96 6.36 -18.00
CA VAL A 149 -6.11 5.23 -17.59
C VAL A 149 -6.38 4.85 -16.14
N LEU A 150 -6.50 5.83 -15.24
CA LEU A 150 -6.83 5.58 -13.84
C LEU A 150 -8.19 4.90 -13.68
N ALA A 151 -9.21 5.33 -14.42
CA ALA A 151 -10.54 4.71 -14.41
C ALA A 151 -10.52 3.25 -14.89
N ARG A 152 -9.74 2.95 -15.94
CA ARG A 152 -9.55 1.57 -16.42
C ARG A 152 -8.84 0.69 -15.40
N ASN A 153 -7.74 1.19 -14.83
CA ASN A 153 -6.99 0.46 -13.80
C ASN A 153 -7.82 0.21 -12.54
N ALA A 154 -8.70 1.15 -12.17
CA ALA A 154 -9.63 0.97 -11.06
C ALA A 154 -10.64 -0.16 -11.35
N ASN A 155 -11.23 -0.19 -12.55
CA ASN A 155 -12.13 -1.28 -12.96
C ASN A 155 -11.41 -2.64 -12.96
N ASP A 156 -10.22 -2.73 -13.56
CA ASP A 156 -9.43 -3.97 -13.60
C ASP A 156 -9.08 -4.47 -12.18
N THR A 157 -8.80 -3.54 -11.27
CA THR A 157 -8.49 -3.87 -9.87
C THR A 157 -9.73 -4.37 -9.14
N LEU A 158 -10.88 -3.70 -9.32
CA LEU A 158 -12.15 -4.11 -8.73
C LEU A 158 -12.58 -5.49 -9.25
N GLU A 159 -12.39 -5.76 -10.55
CA GLU A 159 -12.71 -7.04 -11.16
C GLU A 159 -11.83 -8.17 -10.60
N LYS A 160 -10.53 -7.93 -10.41
CA LYS A 160 -9.62 -8.88 -9.75
C LYS A 160 -9.95 -9.11 -8.28
N ILE A 161 -10.38 -8.07 -7.56
CA ILE A 161 -10.84 -8.20 -6.17
C ILE A 161 -12.12 -9.05 -6.11
N ASN A 162 -13.09 -8.78 -6.97
CA ASN A 162 -14.32 -9.58 -7.06
C ASN A 162 -14.01 -11.04 -7.40
N ALA A 163 -13.12 -11.29 -8.37
CA ALA A 163 -12.68 -12.65 -8.72
C ALA A 163 -11.99 -13.38 -7.55
N LEU A 164 -11.17 -12.68 -6.76
CA LEU A 164 -10.56 -13.23 -5.55
C LEU A 164 -11.60 -13.55 -4.48
N ILE A 165 -12.59 -12.68 -4.29
CA ILE A 165 -13.68 -12.89 -3.34
C ILE A 165 -14.54 -14.07 -3.78
N ASP A 166 -14.91 -14.16 -5.05
CA ASP A 166 -15.73 -15.25 -5.58
C ASP A 166 -14.99 -16.60 -5.51
N GLN A 167 -13.70 -16.64 -5.88
CA GLN A 167 -12.90 -17.88 -5.77
C GLN A 167 -12.68 -18.35 -4.34
N ASN A 168 -12.60 -17.42 -3.38
CA ASN A 168 -12.33 -17.74 -1.99
C ASN A 168 -13.56 -17.65 -1.10
N GLN A 169 -14.75 -17.40 -1.65
CA GLN A 169 -15.99 -17.16 -0.92
C GLN A 169 -16.27 -18.28 0.08
N GLN A 170 -16.08 -19.53 -0.37
CA GLN A 170 -16.30 -20.70 0.45
C GLN A 170 -15.25 -20.83 1.57
N SER A 171 -13.97 -20.64 1.26
CA SER A 171 -12.88 -20.67 2.26
C SER A 171 -12.99 -19.54 3.30
N ILE A 172 -13.40 -18.33 2.88
CA ILE A 172 -13.63 -17.18 3.76
C ILE A 172 -14.84 -17.47 4.67
N THR A 173 -15.94 -17.95 4.09
CA THR A 173 -17.16 -18.31 4.85
C THR A 173 -16.87 -19.42 5.85
N ASP A 174 -16.16 -20.47 5.43
CA ASP A 174 -15.78 -21.59 6.29
C ASP A 174 -14.83 -21.14 7.42
N SER A 175 -13.88 -20.25 7.12
CA SER A 175 -12.98 -19.69 8.13
C SER A 175 -13.74 -18.86 9.17
N VAL A 176 -14.67 -18.01 8.73
CA VAL A 176 -15.51 -17.20 9.64
C VAL A 176 -16.44 -18.09 10.47
N GLN A 177 -17.06 -19.11 9.87
CA GLN A 177 -17.88 -20.07 10.60
C GLN A 177 -17.07 -20.90 11.61
N ASN A 178 -15.88 -21.36 11.22
CA ASN A 178 -15.00 -22.12 12.10
C ASN A 178 -14.47 -21.26 13.26
N LEU A 179 -14.14 -20.00 13.02
CA LEU A 179 -13.82 -19.02 14.07
C LEU A 179 -15.01 -18.81 15.02
N GLY A 180 -16.22 -18.67 14.48
CA GLY A 180 -17.43 -18.56 15.28
C GLY A 180 -17.69 -19.80 16.15
N ARG A 181 -17.56 -21.00 15.56
CA ARG A 181 -17.71 -22.28 16.27
C ARG A 181 -16.65 -22.48 17.34
N PHE A 182 -15.38 -22.16 17.03
CA PHE A 182 -14.28 -22.25 17.98
C PHE A 182 -14.47 -21.26 19.14
N THR A 183 -14.81 -20.01 18.85
CA THR A 183 -15.02 -18.96 19.87
C THR A 183 -16.22 -19.31 20.74
N LYS A 184 -17.30 -19.84 20.14
CA LYS A 184 -18.47 -20.32 20.87
C LYS A 184 -18.14 -21.53 21.74
N ALA A 185 -17.45 -22.53 21.20
CA ALA A 185 -17.01 -23.70 21.97
C ALA A 185 -16.08 -23.31 23.13
N LEU A 186 -15.19 -22.34 22.93
CA LEU A 186 -14.31 -21.82 23.97
C LEU A 186 -15.10 -21.06 25.06
N GLY A 187 -16.07 -20.23 24.67
CA GLY A 187 -16.95 -19.52 25.61
C GLY A 187 -17.85 -20.46 26.41
N ASP A 188 -18.51 -21.40 25.72
CA ASP A 188 -19.42 -22.39 26.32
C ASP A 188 -18.67 -23.37 27.24
N ASN A 189 -17.40 -23.67 26.95
CA ASN A 189 -16.55 -24.52 27.79
C ASN A 189 -15.63 -23.74 28.71
N SER A 190 -15.77 -22.40 28.85
CA SER A 190 -14.94 -21.61 29.76
C SER A 190 -14.88 -22.15 31.20
N PRO A 191 -15.98 -22.67 31.81
CA PRO A 191 -15.90 -23.28 33.14
C PRO A 191 -15.18 -24.63 33.13
N GLY A 192 -15.21 -25.33 31.99
CA GLY A 192 -14.49 -26.59 31.77
C GLY A 192 -12.99 -26.36 31.59
N VAL A 193 -12.61 -25.27 30.91
CA VAL A 193 -11.22 -24.82 30.78
C VAL A 193 -10.68 -24.38 32.14
N ASP A 194 -11.44 -23.61 32.92
CA ASP A 194 -11.05 -23.23 34.29
C ASP A 194 -10.91 -24.46 35.20
N LYS A 195 -11.85 -25.42 35.12
CA LYS A 195 -11.74 -26.71 35.83
C LYS A 195 -10.56 -27.54 35.37
N PHE A 196 -10.27 -27.58 34.08
CA PHE A 196 -9.13 -28.29 33.52
C PHE A 196 -7.83 -27.68 34.02
N LEU A 197 -7.68 -26.35 33.94
CA LEU A 197 -6.53 -25.62 34.47
C LEU A 197 -6.36 -25.82 35.99
N ALA A 198 -7.46 -25.79 36.74
CA ALA A 198 -7.45 -26.10 38.18
C ALA A 198 -7.08 -27.56 38.47
N SER A 199 -7.53 -28.50 37.64
CA SER A 199 -7.21 -29.93 37.76
C SER A 199 -5.75 -30.20 37.39
N VAL A 200 -5.19 -29.49 36.42
CA VAL A 200 -3.78 -29.53 36.04
C VAL A 200 -2.92 -28.94 37.17
N GLY A 201 -3.33 -27.82 37.77
CA GLY A 201 -2.69 -27.27 38.97
C GLY A 201 -2.71 -28.25 40.14
N GLY A 202 -3.88 -28.82 40.45
CA GLY A 202 -4.03 -29.80 41.53
C GLY A 202 -3.32 -31.13 41.26
N ALA A 203 -3.19 -31.55 39.99
CA ALA A 203 -2.40 -32.72 39.61
C ALA A 203 -0.90 -32.46 39.78
N ALA A 204 -0.42 -31.25 39.47
CA ALA A 204 0.96 -30.85 39.74
C ALA A 204 1.25 -30.89 41.25
N ASP A 205 0.33 -30.37 42.07
CA ASP A 205 0.43 -30.42 43.54
C ASP A 205 0.41 -31.86 44.07
N GLN A 206 -0.44 -32.73 43.50
CA GLN A 206 -0.50 -34.15 43.89
C GLN A 206 0.73 -34.92 43.48
N VAL A 207 1.32 -34.64 42.30
CA VAL A 207 2.59 -35.25 41.89
C VAL A 207 3.72 -34.78 42.81
N GLN A 208 3.71 -33.52 43.25
CA GLN A 208 4.65 -32.99 44.22
C GLN A 208 4.47 -33.63 45.61
N ALA A 209 3.24 -33.90 46.03
CA ALA A 209 2.94 -34.64 47.26
C ALA A 209 3.28 -36.14 47.16
N LEU A 210 3.14 -36.74 45.98
CA LEU A 210 3.54 -38.12 45.69
C LEU A 210 5.05 -38.28 45.76
N ALA A 211 5.80 -37.30 45.26
CA ALA A 211 7.25 -37.22 45.39
C ALA A 211 7.70 -37.06 46.86
N GLY A 212 6.87 -36.46 47.71
CA GLY A 212 7.12 -36.32 49.15
C GLY A 212 6.79 -37.55 50.01
N ASN A 213 5.90 -38.44 49.55
CA ASN A 213 5.36 -39.56 50.35
C ASN A 213 5.54 -40.94 49.69
N LEU A 214 6.70 -41.16 49.04
CA LEU A 214 7.06 -42.42 48.35
C LEU A 214 6.99 -43.69 49.23
N ASP A 215 6.94 -43.55 50.56
CA ASP A 215 6.99 -44.68 51.50
C ASP A 215 5.64 -45.41 51.70
N SER A 216 4.50 -44.81 51.30
CA SER A 216 3.16 -45.38 51.58
C SER A 216 2.45 -46.02 50.38
N ILE A 217 2.95 -45.82 49.15
CA ILE A 217 2.26 -46.19 47.89
C ILE A 217 2.51 -47.64 47.46
N VAL A 218 3.50 -48.33 48.05
CA VAL A 218 3.92 -49.67 47.60
C VAL A 218 2.89 -50.76 47.91
N LYS A 219 1.86 -50.52 48.75
CA LYS A 219 0.98 -51.59 49.23
C LYS A 219 -0.30 -51.89 48.43
N ASP A 220 -0.82 -50.97 47.60
CA ASP A 220 -2.18 -51.16 47.01
C ASP A 220 -2.30 -50.86 45.50
N VAL A 221 -1.20 -50.80 44.74
CA VAL A 221 -1.28 -50.43 43.31
C VAL A 221 -1.54 -51.64 42.41
N ASP A 222 -2.79 -51.73 41.94
CA ASP A 222 -3.22 -52.66 40.88
C ASP A 222 -2.45 -52.40 39.56
N ARG A 223 -1.75 -53.44 39.09
CA ARG A 223 -0.89 -53.43 37.89
C ARG A 223 -1.64 -52.91 36.64
N LYS A 224 -2.96 -53.10 36.56
CA LYS A 224 -3.80 -52.60 35.45
C LYS A 224 -3.98 -51.08 35.45
N LYS A 225 -3.94 -50.41 36.61
CA LYS A 225 -4.04 -48.94 36.68
C LYS A 225 -2.75 -48.29 36.19
N VAL A 226 -1.60 -48.89 36.51
CA VAL A 226 -0.27 -48.39 36.08
C VAL A 226 -0.14 -48.43 34.56
N THR A 227 -0.46 -49.55 33.91
CA THR A 227 -0.38 -49.65 32.45
C THR A 227 -1.29 -48.63 31.75
N ARG A 228 -2.49 -48.38 32.30
CA ARG A 228 -3.45 -47.41 31.74
C ARG A 228 -2.96 -45.96 31.86
N ILE A 229 -2.24 -45.64 32.94
CA ILE A 229 -1.63 -44.32 33.14
C ILE A 229 -0.51 -44.09 32.13
N VAL A 230 0.33 -45.12 31.90
CA VAL A 230 1.41 -45.05 30.90
C VAL A 230 0.85 -44.87 29.48
N ASP A 231 -0.15 -45.65 29.09
CA ASP A 231 -0.78 -45.53 27.77
C ASP A 231 -1.43 -44.16 27.54
N ASN A 232 -2.08 -43.62 28.57
CA ASN A 232 -2.68 -42.28 28.50
C ASN A 232 -1.63 -41.18 28.43
N ALA A 233 -0.49 -41.34 29.13
CA ALA A 233 0.63 -40.42 29.05
C ALA A 233 1.27 -40.43 27.65
N ASP A 234 1.49 -41.60 27.05
CA ASP A 234 2.03 -41.73 25.69
C ASP A 234 1.10 -41.11 24.65
N ARG A 235 -0.21 -41.35 24.73
CA ARG A 235 -1.20 -40.71 23.85
C ARG A 235 -1.25 -39.20 24.02
N PHE A 236 -1.16 -38.72 25.25
CA PHE A 236 -1.11 -37.29 25.53
C PHE A 236 0.17 -36.64 24.97
N MET A 237 1.33 -37.28 25.15
CA MET A 237 2.60 -36.80 24.60
C MET A 237 2.59 -36.77 23.06
N GLY A 238 2.00 -37.78 22.42
CA GLY A 238 1.78 -37.79 20.97
C GLY A 238 0.87 -36.66 20.49
N ALA A 239 -0.25 -36.43 21.18
CA ALA A 239 -1.18 -35.33 20.87
C ALA A 239 -0.54 -33.95 21.09
N LEU A 240 0.27 -33.81 22.14
CA LEU A 240 0.98 -32.58 22.48
C LEU A 240 2.07 -32.24 21.46
N GLY A 241 2.82 -33.23 20.97
CA GLY A 241 3.81 -33.04 19.91
C GLY A 241 3.18 -32.60 18.57
N ALA A 242 2.04 -33.21 18.19
CA ALA A 242 1.27 -32.81 17.02
C ALA A 242 0.71 -31.39 17.18
N SER A 243 0.12 -31.10 18.34
CA SER A 243 -0.45 -29.78 18.65
C SER A 243 0.62 -28.69 18.71
N SER A 244 1.84 -28.97 19.17
CA SER A 244 2.97 -28.03 19.15
C SER A 244 3.29 -27.53 17.74
N THR A 245 3.19 -28.40 16.74
CA THR A 245 3.45 -28.04 15.33
C THR A 245 2.35 -27.13 14.78
N ASP A 246 1.09 -27.41 15.13
CA ASP A 246 -0.04 -26.59 14.69
C ASP A 246 -0.12 -25.25 15.42
N VAL A 247 0.30 -25.21 16.68
CA VAL A 247 0.48 -23.97 17.46
C VAL A 247 1.58 -23.12 16.85
N GLU A 248 2.72 -23.70 16.46
CA GLU A 248 3.80 -22.96 15.79
C GLU A 248 3.34 -22.36 14.46
N LYS A 249 2.61 -23.14 13.64
CA LYS A 249 2.01 -22.65 12.37
C LYS A 249 1.01 -21.52 12.62
N SER A 250 0.17 -21.66 13.65
CA SER A 250 -0.83 -20.65 14.00
C SER A 250 -0.17 -19.35 14.45
N VAL A 251 0.86 -19.43 15.29
CA VAL A 251 1.67 -18.27 15.68
C VAL A 251 2.28 -17.59 14.46
N LYS A 252 2.95 -18.35 13.59
CA LYS A 252 3.52 -17.82 12.33
C LYS A 252 2.48 -17.13 11.44
N ASN A 253 1.29 -17.73 11.30
CA ASN A 253 0.21 -17.16 10.53
C ASN A 253 -0.29 -15.84 11.12
N VAL A 254 -0.45 -15.78 12.45
CA VAL A 254 -0.84 -14.55 13.16
C VAL A 254 0.23 -13.48 12.98
N THR A 255 1.52 -13.80 13.16
CA THR A 255 2.62 -12.84 12.93
C THR A 255 2.63 -12.31 11.49
N SER A 256 2.36 -13.17 10.50
CA SER A 256 2.23 -12.77 9.09
C SER A 256 1.04 -11.84 8.85
N ILE A 257 -0.10 -12.10 9.49
CA ILE A 257 -1.30 -11.24 9.38
C ILE A 257 -1.02 -9.88 10.00
N THR A 258 -0.42 -9.82 11.20
CA THR A 258 -0.03 -8.56 11.85
C THR A 258 0.92 -7.75 10.97
N ALA A 259 1.96 -8.39 10.39
CA ALA A 259 2.89 -7.71 9.49
C ALA A 259 2.27 -7.22 8.17
N LYS A 260 1.19 -7.86 7.68
CA LYS A 260 0.42 -7.38 6.52
C LYS A 260 -0.50 -6.21 6.91
N LEU A 261 -1.06 -6.26 8.10
CA LEU A 261 -1.96 -5.26 8.64
C LEU A 261 -1.22 -3.96 9.01
N ASP A 262 0.00 -4.05 9.53
CA ASP A 262 0.89 -2.91 9.75
C ASP A 262 1.19 -2.19 8.43
N ARG A 263 1.59 -2.95 7.40
CA ARG A 263 1.83 -2.39 6.06
C ARG A 263 0.60 -1.72 5.46
N ALA A 264 -0.59 -2.32 5.66
CA ALA A 264 -1.84 -1.70 5.23
C ALA A 264 -2.10 -0.38 5.99
N SER A 265 -1.79 -0.36 7.29
CA SER A 265 -1.93 0.83 8.13
C SER A 265 -0.99 1.97 7.71
N ASP A 266 0.26 1.66 7.37
CA ASP A 266 1.22 2.63 6.84
C ASP A 266 0.78 3.22 5.50
N GLN A 267 0.27 2.38 4.59
CA GLN A 267 -0.26 2.82 3.30
C GLN A 267 -1.49 3.73 3.47
N ILE A 268 -2.36 3.40 4.41
CA ILE A 268 -3.53 4.22 4.77
C ILE A 268 -3.09 5.59 5.30
N GLU A 269 -2.07 5.65 6.15
CA GLU A 269 -1.54 6.92 6.65
C GLU A 269 -0.94 7.77 5.51
N GLY A 270 -0.25 7.14 4.55
CA GLY A 270 0.24 7.79 3.35
C GLY A 270 -0.88 8.38 2.49
N VAL A 271 -1.97 7.64 2.29
CA VAL A 271 -3.16 8.11 1.56
C VAL A 271 -3.84 9.26 2.30
N LEU A 272 -3.97 9.18 3.62
CA LEU A 272 -4.56 10.25 4.44
C LEU A 272 -3.72 11.53 4.38
N LYS A 273 -2.39 11.43 4.44
CA LYS A 273 -1.47 12.57 4.28
C LYS A 273 -1.57 13.20 2.89
N ALA A 274 -1.56 12.38 1.83
CA ALA A 274 -1.70 12.84 0.45
C ALA A 274 -3.04 13.56 0.23
N ALA A 275 -4.11 13.01 0.80
CA ALA A 275 -5.43 13.60 0.72
C ALA A 275 -5.58 14.88 1.58
N GLN A 276 -4.90 14.99 2.71
CA GLN A 276 -4.87 16.22 3.52
C GLN A 276 -4.25 17.40 2.75
N GLY A 277 -3.25 17.13 1.91
CA GLY A 277 -2.71 18.10 0.95
C GLY A 277 -3.73 18.54 -0.11
N PHE A 278 -4.60 17.63 -0.55
CA PHE A 278 -5.66 17.90 -1.52
C PHE A 278 -6.89 18.62 -0.91
N LEU A 279 -7.19 18.36 0.36
CA LEU A 279 -8.34 18.92 1.11
C LEU A 279 -8.20 20.38 1.51
N SER A 280 -7.03 20.97 1.29
CA SER A 280 -6.86 22.42 1.39
C SER A 280 -7.57 23.17 0.25
N SER A 281 -8.08 22.46 -0.76
CA SER A 281 -8.92 23.01 -1.82
C SER A 281 -10.43 22.98 -1.47
N PRO A 282 -11.22 23.99 -1.86
CA PRO A 282 -12.62 24.17 -1.42
C PRO A 282 -13.61 23.03 -1.74
N ASP A 283 -13.32 22.19 -2.74
CA ASP A 283 -14.32 21.28 -3.35
C ASP A 283 -14.28 19.81 -2.86
N GLY A 284 -13.35 19.43 -1.97
CA GLY A 284 -13.06 18.02 -1.65
C GLY A 284 -13.79 17.37 -0.46
N LYS A 285 -14.70 18.07 0.22
CA LYS A 285 -15.08 17.75 1.61
C LYS A 285 -15.99 16.51 1.81
N GLY A 286 -16.73 16.07 0.78
CA GLY A 286 -17.78 15.04 0.92
C GLY A 286 -17.29 13.57 0.84
N ALA A 287 -16.50 13.22 -0.16
CA ALA A 287 -16.04 11.84 -0.38
C ALA A 287 -14.96 11.40 0.63
N PHE A 288 -14.28 12.35 1.25
CA PHE A 288 -13.15 12.06 2.13
C PHE A 288 -13.55 11.51 3.50
N GLN A 289 -14.71 11.90 4.03
CA GLN A 289 -15.14 11.44 5.35
C GLN A 289 -15.29 9.92 5.41
N GLN A 290 -15.84 9.30 4.37
CA GLN A 290 -16.04 7.84 4.32
C GLN A 290 -14.71 7.09 4.24
N VAL A 291 -13.76 7.60 3.46
CA VAL A 291 -12.41 7.01 3.34
C VAL A 291 -11.63 7.17 4.65
N ALA A 292 -11.71 8.32 5.29
CA ALA A 292 -11.07 8.58 6.58
C ALA A 292 -11.64 7.69 7.70
N GLU A 293 -12.95 7.41 7.67
CA GLU A 293 -13.62 6.57 8.65
C GLU A 293 -13.29 5.08 8.46
N ALA A 294 -13.24 4.59 7.23
CA ALA A 294 -12.76 3.25 6.91
C ALA A 294 -11.29 3.04 7.32
N ALA A 295 -10.43 4.02 7.01
CA ALA A 295 -9.03 4.05 7.42
C ALA A 295 -8.87 3.96 8.94
N ARG A 296 -9.67 4.72 9.70
CA ARG A 296 -9.65 4.70 11.16
C ARG A 296 -10.07 3.34 11.73
N SER A 297 -11.06 2.70 11.12
CA SER A 297 -11.54 1.38 11.52
C SER A 297 -10.47 0.29 11.33
N ILE A 298 -9.74 0.33 10.21
CA ILE A 298 -8.62 -0.59 9.93
C ILE A 298 -7.49 -0.39 10.95
N LYS A 299 -7.16 0.87 11.29
CA LYS A 299 -6.15 1.18 12.30
C LYS A 299 -6.53 0.63 13.69
N ILE A 300 -7.78 0.81 14.11
CA ILE A 300 -8.27 0.26 15.39
C ILE A 300 -8.19 -1.26 15.41
N LEU A 301 -8.51 -1.93 14.29
CA LEU A 301 -8.37 -3.38 14.17
C LEU A 301 -6.90 -3.81 14.27
N ALA A 302 -5.99 -3.08 13.61
CA ALA A 302 -4.55 -3.29 13.68
C ALA A 302 -4.02 -3.19 15.11
N ASP A 303 -4.32 -2.10 15.80
CA ASP A 303 -3.90 -1.86 17.18
C ASP A 303 -4.43 -2.94 18.15
N ASN A 304 -5.66 -3.41 17.94
CA ASN A 304 -6.26 -4.46 18.77
C ASN A 304 -5.66 -5.84 18.47
N LEU A 305 -5.38 -6.14 17.20
CA LEU A 305 -4.79 -7.40 16.80
C LEU A 305 -3.34 -7.50 17.30
N ASP A 306 -2.55 -6.43 17.20
CA ASP A 306 -1.17 -6.38 17.69
C ASP A 306 -1.09 -6.65 19.19
N LYS A 307 -1.88 -5.91 20.00
CA LYS A 307 -1.94 -6.11 21.46
C LYS A 307 -2.31 -7.54 21.84
N ARG A 308 -3.37 -8.10 21.24
CA ARG A 308 -3.79 -9.47 21.51
C ARG A 308 -2.76 -10.50 21.04
N THR A 309 -2.10 -10.23 19.91
CA THR A 309 -1.04 -11.10 19.39
C THR A 309 0.17 -11.13 20.31
N ALA A 310 0.57 -9.99 20.86
CA ALA A 310 1.67 -9.91 21.82
C ALA A 310 1.38 -10.73 23.08
N GLU A 311 0.18 -10.62 23.64
CA GLU A 311 -0.25 -11.40 24.82
C GLU A 311 -0.26 -12.92 24.54
N ILE A 312 -0.83 -13.32 23.39
CA ILE A 312 -0.88 -14.73 22.97
C ILE A 312 0.52 -15.29 22.75
N THR A 313 1.41 -14.51 22.11
CA THR A 313 2.78 -14.93 21.83
C THR A 313 3.57 -15.16 23.12
N VAL A 314 3.40 -14.28 24.13
CA VAL A 314 4.02 -14.45 25.45
C VAL A 314 3.51 -15.72 26.14
N GLY A 315 2.19 -15.97 26.11
CA GLY A 315 1.59 -17.17 26.70
C GLY A 315 2.09 -18.46 26.04
N ILE A 316 2.15 -18.49 24.71
CA ILE A 316 2.63 -19.65 23.94
C ILE A 316 4.12 -19.88 24.17
N ASN A 317 4.96 -18.84 24.17
CA ASN A 317 6.39 -18.99 24.44
C ASN A 317 6.67 -19.52 25.85
N ARG A 318 5.87 -19.10 26.84
CA ARG A 318 6.00 -19.58 28.22
C ARG A 318 5.62 -21.06 28.35
N PHE A 319 4.52 -21.45 27.71
CA PHE A 319 4.06 -22.84 27.71
C PHE A 319 5.00 -23.76 26.92
N THR A 320 5.36 -23.39 25.69
CA THR A 320 6.20 -24.21 24.80
C THR A 320 7.66 -24.23 25.21
N GLY A 321 8.16 -23.14 25.77
CA GLY A 321 9.54 -23.03 26.24
C GLY A 321 9.74 -23.74 27.56
N THR A 322 9.09 -23.26 28.61
CA THR A 322 9.37 -23.70 29.99
C THR A 322 8.43 -24.83 30.41
N GLY A 323 7.13 -24.67 30.17
CA GLY A 323 6.12 -25.65 30.59
C GLY A 323 6.30 -27.04 29.95
N LEU A 324 6.58 -27.10 28.64
CA LEU A 324 6.85 -28.37 27.96
C LEU A 324 8.13 -29.05 28.46
N ARG A 325 9.17 -28.29 28.81
CA ARG A 325 10.42 -28.85 29.37
C ARG A 325 10.22 -29.40 30.76
N GLU A 326 9.49 -28.70 31.62
CA GLU A 326 9.13 -29.19 32.96
C GLU A 326 8.24 -30.44 32.86
N PHE A 327 7.27 -30.44 31.94
CA PHE A 327 6.39 -31.58 31.73
C PHE A 327 7.13 -32.81 31.17
N THR A 328 8.04 -32.62 30.21
CA THR A 328 8.85 -33.73 29.66
C THR A 328 9.82 -34.29 30.70
N GLY A 329 10.40 -33.44 31.55
CA GLY A 329 11.17 -33.88 32.72
C GLY A 329 10.33 -34.74 33.66
N LEU A 330 9.14 -34.26 34.02
CA LEU A 330 8.20 -34.96 34.88
C LEU A 330 7.75 -36.31 34.29
N ALA A 331 7.46 -36.35 32.98
CA ALA A 331 7.06 -37.57 32.29
C ALA A 331 8.20 -38.60 32.24
N THR A 332 9.43 -38.14 31.99
CA THR A 332 10.62 -39.01 31.95
C THR A 332 10.92 -39.61 33.32
N ASP A 333 10.85 -38.79 34.37
CA ASP A 333 11.07 -39.24 35.74
C ASP A 333 9.93 -40.13 36.24
N GLY A 334 8.70 -39.85 35.81
CA GLY A 334 7.55 -40.73 36.02
C GLY A 334 7.75 -42.11 35.38
N GLN A 335 8.20 -42.17 34.13
CA GLN A 335 8.49 -43.45 33.45
C GLN A 335 9.61 -44.24 34.14
N ARG A 336 10.69 -43.57 34.60
CA ARG A 336 11.74 -44.22 35.40
C ARG A 336 11.18 -44.80 36.69
N THR A 337 10.42 -44.00 37.43
CA THR A 337 9.81 -44.39 38.71
C THR A 337 8.88 -45.59 38.52
N LEU A 338 8.05 -45.59 37.49
CA LEU A 338 7.17 -46.71 37.15
C LEU A 338 7.96 -47.97 36.75
N GLY A 339 9.08 -47.81 36.05
CA GLY A 339 10.00 -48.90 35.70
C GLY A 339 10.61 -49.57 36.94
N GLU A 340 11.03 -48.77 37.92
CA GLU A 340 11.55 -49.27 39.20
C GLU A 340 10.48 -49.94 40.04
N ILE A 341 9.29 -49.34 40.15
CA ILE A 341 8.13 -49.95 40.82
C ILE A 341 7.80 -51.31 40.19
N ASN A 342 7.83 -51.43 38.86
CA ASN A 342 7.55 -52.69 38.17
C ASN A 342 8.67 -53.73 38.36
N ARG A 343 9.91 -53.33 38.63
CA ARG A 343 10.99 -54.25 39.04
C ARG A 343 10.80 -54.74 40.47
N VAL A 344 10.48 -53.83 41.39
CA VAL A 344 10.22 -54.14 42.80
C VAL A 344 9.02 -55.07 42.92
N LEU A 345 7.90 -54.74 42.27
CA LEU A 345 6.71 -55.58 42.25
C LEU A 345 6.99 -56.97 41.68
N ARG A 346 7.77 -57.09 40.60
CA ARG A 346 8.17 -58.41 40.05
C ARG A 346 9.09 -59.20 40.97
N ASN A 347 9.99 -58.54 41.70
CA ASN A 347 10.84 -59.21 42.68
C ASN A 347 10.05 -59.68 43.91
N VAL A 348 9.06 -58.90 44.35
CA VAL A 348 8.13 -59.28 45.43
C VAL A 348 7.27 -60.48 45.01
N ASP A 349 6.75 -60.48 43.78
CA ASP A 349 5.95 -61.58 43.21
C ASP A 349 6.77 -62.88 43.11
N ARG A 350 8.04 -62.77 42.71
CA ARG A 350 8.93 -63.92 42.52
C ARG A 350 9.55 -64.45 43.81
N ASN A 351 9.74 -63.60 44.83
CA ASN A 351 10.44 -64.00 46.04
C ASN A 351 9.91 -63.28 47.30
N PRO A 352 8.65 -63.50 47.69
CA PRO A 352 7.98 -62.76 48.76
C PRO A 352 8.63 -62.98 50.14
N GLN A 353 9.28 -64.14 50.35
CA GLN A 353 9.95 -64.46 51.60
C GLN A 353 11.14 -63.53 51.90
N GLN A 354 11.83 -63.03 50.88
CA GLN A 354 12.99 -62.13 51.04
C GLN A 354 12.60 -60.78 51.64
N PHE A 355 11.37 -60.31 51.37
CA PHE A 355 10.88 -59.01 51.81
C PHE A 355 10.31 -59.05 53.23
N ILE A 356 9.74 -60.19 53.64
CA ILE A 356 9.13 -60.37 54.98
C ILE A 356 10.14 -60.87 56.01
N PHE A 357 11.04 -61.77 55.61
CA PHE A 357 11.95 -62.45 56.54
C PHE A 357 13.41 -61.95 56.48
N GLY A 358 13.68 -60.95 55.63
CA GLY A 358 15.04 -60.50 55.32
C GLY A 358 15.78 -61.53 54.47
N GLY A 359 16.59 -61.06 53.52
CA GLY A 359 17.44 -61.94 52.73
C GLY A 359 18.32 -62.80 53.65
N LYS A 360 18.30 -64.12 53.47
CA LYS A 360 19.23 -65.00 54.20
C LYS A 360 20.65 -64.48 53.94
N PRO A 361 21.44 -64.17 54.98
CA PRO A 361 22.83 -63.80 54.79
C PRO A 361 23.51 -64.86 53.92
N PRO A 362 24.34 -64.47 52.94
CA PRO A 362 25.09 -65.45 52.16
C PRO A 362 25.86 -66.30 53.16
N ILE A 363 25.57 -67.60 53.18
CA ILE A 363 26.22 -68.55 54.08
C ILE A 363 27.71 -68.49 53.71
N PRO A 364 28.62 -68.16 54.64
CA PRO A 364 30.04 -68.11 54.30
C PRO A 364 30.46 -69.51 53.83
N GLU A 365 30.88 -69.63 52.58
CA GLU A 365 31.52 -70.84 52.10
C GLU A 365 32.86 -70.98 52.84
N TYR A 366 32.84 -71.80 53.89
CA TYR A 366 34.06 -72.21 54.56
C TYR A 366 34.79 -73.17 53.62
N ASN A 367 35.69 -72.61 52.80
CA ASN A 367 36.65 -73.40 52.03
C ASN A 367 37.58 -74.11 53.02
N GLY A 368 37.17 -75.29 53.46
CA GLY A 368 37.99 -76.22 54.22
C GLY A 368 39.10 -76.76 53.33
N ARG A 369 40.20 -76.02 53.20
CA ARG A 369 41.49 -76.59 52.85
C ARG A 369 42.31 -76.72 54.13
N ARG A 370 42.47 -77.99 54.54
CA ARG A 370 43.51 -78.45 55.47
C ARG A 370 44.89 -78.13 54.94
#